data_AF-A0A926EW36-F1
#
_entry.id   AF-A0A926EW36-F1
#
_cell.length_a   1.000
_cell.length_b   1.000
_cell.length_c   1.000
_cell.angle_alpha   90.00
_cell.angle_beta   90.00
_cell.angle_gamma   90.00
#
_symmetry.space_group_name_H-M   'P 1'
#
loop_
_entity.id
_entity.type
_entity.pdbx_description
1 polymer ?
#
loop_
_entity_poly.entity_id
_entity_poly.type
_entity_poly.pdbx_seq_one_letter_code
_entity_poly.pdbx_strand_id
1 'polypeptide(L)'
;MVTKRINLSFSMDREEDVKVYNILSAQKYKTDYVIKAVLSFTGKNDKDFDKEKIKEALKEAIAECGGITIGNSKKDNDDYAQPELPEGIFNMFDNL
;
A
#
# COMPACT_ATOMS: atom_id res chain seq x y z
N MET A 1 -21.20 -14.50 23.87
CA MET A 1 -20.46 -13.28 23.45
C MET A 1 -21.10 -12.07 24.11
N VAL A 2 -20.30 -11.18 24.71
CA VAL A 2 -20.80 -9.92 25.27
C VAL A 2 -20.76 -8.86 24.18
N THR A 3 -21.89 -8.20 23.91
CA THR A 3 -21.97 -7.09 22.96
C THR A 3 -22.01 -5.77 23.72
N LYS A 4 -21.11 -4.84 23.37
CA LYS A 4 -21.15 -3.44 23.85
C LYS A 4 -21.51 -2.53 22.68
N ARG A 5 -22.28 -1.46 22.94
CA ARG A 5 -22.72 -0.48 21.94
C ARG A 5 -22.07 0.87 22.24
N ILE A 6 -21.79 1.64 21.19
CA ILE A 6 -21.34 3.03 21.30
C ILE A 6 -22.42 3.91 20.65
N ASN A 7 -22.65 5.10 21.21
CA ASN A 7 -23.51 6.11 20.59
C ASN A 7 -22.65 7.13 19.85
N LEU A 8 -23.09 7.50 18.65
CA LEU A 8 -22.45 8.51 17.81
C LEU A 8 -23.45 9.63 17.54
N SER A 9 -22.97 10.87 17.57
CA SER A 9 -23.74 12.08 17.22
C SER A 9 -23.03 12.80 16.09
N PHE A 10 -23.81 13.25 15.10
CA PHE A 10 -23.31 13.96 13.92
C PHE A 10 -23.94 15.36 13.89
N SER A 11 -23.12 16.40 13.74
CA SER A 11 -23.64 17.75 13.55
C SER A 11 -24.08 17.94 12.10
N MET A 12 -25.31 18.38 11.86
CA MET A 12 -25.80 18.64 10.50
C MET A 12 -25.26 19.97 9.93
N ASP A 13 -24.60 20.77 10.75
CA ASP A 13 -23.95 22.03 10.36
C ASP A 13 -22.50 21.83 9.89
N ARG A 14 -21.92 20.64 10.13
CA ARG A 14 -20.56 20.29 9.68
C ARG A 14 -20.63 19.39 8.46
N GLU A 15 -20.05 19.85 7.35
CA GLU A 15 -20.11 19.13 6.08
C GLU A 15 -19.55 17.69 6.17
N GLU A 16 -18.46 17.50 6.90
CA GLU A 16 -17.84 16.19 7.13
C GLU A 16 -18.78 15.24 7.88
N ASP A 17 -19.42 15.73 8.94
CA ASP A 17 -20.35 14.96 9.76
C ASP A 17 -21.57 14.55 8.92
N VAL A 18 -22.11 15.45 8.09
CA VAL A 18 -23.20 15.17 7.14
C VAL A 18 -22.79 14.08 6.15
N LYS A 19 -21.60 14.17 5.56
CA LYS A 19 -21.08 13.16 4.62
C LYS A 19 -20.98 11.79 5.29
N VAL A 20 -20.33 11.70 6.45
CA VAL A 20 -20.16 10.44 7.17
C VAL A 20 -21.50 9.88 7.63
N TYR A 21 -22.41 10.72 8.13
CA TYR A 21 -23.76 10.33 8.51
C TYR A 21 -24.50 9.70 7.33
N ASN A 22 -24.49 10.34 6.15
CA ASN A 22 -25.16 9.83 4.96
C ASN A 22 -24.57 8.51 4.46
N ILE A 23 -23.24 8.34 4.53
CA ILE A 23 -22.58 7.09 4.17
C ILE A 23 -23.02 5.97 5.11
N LEU A 24 -22.96 6.21 6.43
CA LEU A 24 -23.32 5.21 7.44
C LEU A 24 -24.82 4.90 7.42
N SER A 25 -25.67 5.90 7.26
CA SER A 25 -27.12 5.72 7.24
C SER A 25 -27.56 4.77 6.12
N ALA A 26 -26.93 4.86 4.94
CA ALA A 26 -27.15 4.00 3.79
C ALA A 26 -26.68 2.54 3.97
N GLN A 27 -25.78 2.24 4.93
CA GLN A 27 -25.29 0.88 5.12
C GLN A 27 -26.31 -0.01 5.86
N LYS A 28 -26.56 -1.21 5.33
CA LYS A 28 -27.38 -2.24 5.99
C LYS A 28 -26.75 -2.75 7.29
N TYR A 29 -25.42 -2.92 7.32
CA TYR A 29 -24.67 -3.41 8.47
C TYR A 29 -23.64 -2.37 8.94
N LYS A 30 -24.12 -1.35 9.67
CA LYS A 30 -23.32 -0.19 10.10
C LYS A 30 -22.11 -0.55 10.94
N THR A 31 -22.28 -1.45 11.90
CA THR A 31 -21.19 -1.87 12.80
C THR A 31 -20.07 -2.57 12.03
N ASP A 32 -20.40 -3.45 11.08
CA ASP A 32 -19.41 -4.14 10.25
C ASP A 32 -18.64 -3.15 9.35
N TYR A 33 -19.36 -2.21 8.74
CA TYR A 33 -18.76 -1.15 7.93
C TYR A 33 -17.77 -0.31 8.76
N VAL A 34 -18.16 0.13 9.96
CA VAL A 34 -17.29 0.91 10.86
C VAL A 34 -16.07 0.09 11.28
N ILE A 35 -16.21 -1.20 11.60
CA ILE A 35 -15.08 -2.07 11.93
C ILE A 35 -14.08 -2.11 10.76
N LYS A 36 -14.55 -2.37 9.54
CA LYS A 36 -13.69 -2.41 8.34
C LYS A 36 -13.02 -1.08 8.06
N ALA A 37 -13.77 0.02 8.15
CA ALA A 37 -13.26 1.36 7.90
C ALA A 37 -12.18 1.75 8.93
N VAL A 38 -12.44 1.53 10.22
CA VAL A 38 -11.48 1.82 11.30
C VAL A 38 -10.25 0.93 11.17
N LEU A 39 -10.39 -0.39 11.01
CA LEU A 39 -9.25 -1.29 10.84
C LEU A 39 -8.44 -0.99 9.58
N SER A 40 -9.09 -0.54 8.50
CA SER A 40 -8.38 -0.12 7.28
C SER A 40 -7.67 1.21 7.46
N PHE A 41 -8.19 2.11 8.29
CA PHE A 41 -7.57 3.39 8.59
C PHE A 41 -6.41 3.24 9.58
N THR A 42 -6.62 2.54 10.70
CA THR A 42 -5.56 2.23 11.66
C THR A 42 -4.51 1.30 11.04
N GLY A 43 -4.94 0.32 10.24
CA GLY A 43 -4.04 -0.53 9.46
C GLY A 43 -3.34 0.19 8.30
N LYS A 44 -3.74 1.41 7.93
CA LYS A 44 -2.97 2.30 7.03
C LYS A 44 -1.97 3.18 7.78
N ASN A 45 -2.16 3.36 9.09
CA ASN A 45 -1.20 4.04 9.97
C ASN A 45 -0.19 3.04 10.60
N ASP A 46 -0.57 1.77 10.76
CA ASP A 46 0.30 0.64 11.15
C ASP A 46 0.97 -0.02 9.95
N LYS A 47 0.40 0.13 8.75
CA LYS A 47 1.20 0.01 7.53
C LYS A 47 1.96 1.31 7.41
N ASP A 48 3.12 1.35 8.06
CA ASP A 48 4.32 1.80 7.36
C ASP A 48 4.10 1.45 5.89
N PHE A 49 4.05 2.48 5.05
CA PHE A 49 4.10 2.34 3.60
C PHE A 49 5.04 1.17 3.32
N ASP A 50 4.49 0.02 2.91
CA ASP A 50 5.17 -1.27 3.11
C ASP A 50 6.24 -1.38 2.03
N LYS A 51 7.33 -0.64 2.23
CA LYS A 51 8.44 -0.44 1.30
C LYS A 51 8.98 -1.79 0.88
N GLU A 52 8.95 -2.76 1.80
CA GLU A 52 9.33 -4.14 1.54
C GLU A 52 8.38 -4.82 0.55
N LYS A 53 7.06 -4.65 0.65
CA LYS A 53 6.13 -5.13 -0.41
C LYS A 53 6.36 -4.49 -1.77
N ILE A 54 6.72 -3.20 -1.82
CA ILE A 54 7.04 -2.51 -3.08
C ILE A 54 8.35 -3.05 -3.66
N LYS A 55 9.37 -3.25 -2.81
CA LYS A 55 10.64 -3.87 -3.19
C LYS A 55 10.43 -5.29 -3.72
N GLU A 56 9.60 -6.10 -3.06
CA GLU A 56 9.25 -7.46 -3.51
C GLU A 56 8.53 -7.45 -4.86
N ALA A 57 7.47 -6.66 -5.02
CA ALA A 57 6.72 -6.58 -6.28
C ALA A 57 7.60 -6.10 -7.45
N LEU A 58 8.54 -5.18 -7.20
CA LEU A 58 9.46 -4.70 -8.21
C LEU A 58 10.55 -5.74 -8.55
N LYS A 59 11.04 -6.51 -7.56
CA LYS A 59 11.95 -7.64 -7.81
C LYS A 59 11.29 -8.68 -8.72
N GLU A 60 10.04 -9.03 -8.44
CA GLU A 60 9.25 -9.97 -9.24
C GLU A 60 9.08 -9.48 -10.69
N ALA A 61 8.64 -8.23 -10.88
CA ALA A 61 8.47 -7.64 -12.22
C ALA A 61 9.77 -7.59 -13.03
N ILE A 62 10.90 -7.26 -12.38
CA ILE A 62 12.21 -7.25 -13.03
C ILE A 62 12.64 -8.66 -13.44
N ALA A 63 12.45 -9.66 -12.56
CA ALA A 63 12.75 -11.05 -12.88
C ALA A 63 11.90 -11.58 -14.04
N GLU A 64 10.61 -11.24 -14.06
CA GLU A 64 9.68 -11.58 -15.16
C GLU A 64 10.07 -10.92 -16.49
N CYS A 65 10.66 -9.72 -16.46
CA CYS A 65 11.12 -9.01 -17.65
C CYS A 65 12.52 -9.43 -18.13
N GLY A 66 13.12 -10.47 -17.54
CA GLY A 66 14.46 -10.96 -17.90
C GLY A 66 15.61 -10.24 -17.19
N GLY A 67 15.32 -9.53 -16.11
CA GLY A 67 16.29 -8.80 -15.28
C GLY A 67 16.75 -7.47 -15.87
N ILE A 68 17.72 -6.82 -15.22
CA ILE A 68 18.34 -5.57 -15.71
C ILE A 68 19.72 -5.91 -16.25
N THR A 69 19.94 -5.66 -17.54
CA THR A 69 21.27 -5.76 -18.16
C THR A 69 21.98 -4.40 -18.06
N ILE A 70 23.01 -4.32 -17.23
CA ILE A 70 23.90 -3.15 -17.18
C ILE A 70 24.96 -3.33 -18.27
N GLY A 71 24.82 -2.60 -19.38
CA GLY A 71 25.81 -2.63 -20.44
C GLY A 71 27.11 -1.96 -19.99
N ASN A 72 28.14 -2.75 -19.69
CA ASN A 72 29.50 -2.24 -19.61
C ASN A 72 29.98 -1.93 -21.03
N SER A 73 30.13 -0.65 -21.35
CA SER A 73 30.69 -0.21 -22.62
C SER A 73 32.21 -0.47 -22.67
N LYS A 74 32.64 -1.72 -22.82
CA LYS A 74 33.95 -2.06 -23.41
C LYS A 74 33.80 -3.27 -24.32
N LYS A 75 34.14 -3.02 -25.58
CA LYS A 75 34.23 -3.97 -26.68
C LYS A 75 35.00 -5.23 -26.27
N ASP A 76 34.40 -6.38 -26.56
CA ASP A 76 34.99 -7.57 -27.20
C ASP A 76 34.49 -8.87 -26.55
N ASN A 77 33.75 -9.64 -27.36
CA ASN A 77 33.41 -11.07 -27.27
C ASN A 77 32.67 -11.63 -26.05
N ASP A 78 31.48 -12.19 -26.35
CA ASP A 78 30.79 -13.25 -25.59
C ASP A 78 30.52 -13.03 -24.10
N ASP A 79 30.23 -11.79 -23.71
CA ASP A 79 29.71 -11.53 -22.37
C ASP A 79 28.19 -11.77 -22.38
N TYR A 80 27.79 -13.01 -22.03
CA TYR A 80 26.44 -13.27 -21.53
C TYR A 80 26.31 -12.53 -20.19
N ALA A 81 26.16 -11.21 -20.26
CA ALA A 81 25.98 -10.36 -19.10
C ALA A 81 24.75 -10.90 -18.36
N GLN A 82 25.01 -11.59 -17.26
CA GLN A 82 23.93 -12.08 -16.41
C GLN A 82 23.15 -10.86 -15.95
N PRO A 83 21.80 -10.91 -15.95
CA PRO A 83 21.02 -9.80 -15.45
C PRO A 83 21.32 -9.62 -13.96
N GLU A 84 22.18 -8.66 -13.64
CA GLU A 84 22.54 -8.32 -12.27
C GLU A 84 21.76 -7.08 -11.86
N LEU A 85 20.99 -7.23 -10.79
CA LEU A 85 20.28 -6.13 -10.19
C LEU A 85 21.28 -5.30 -9.35
N PRO A 86 21.53 -4.02 -9.64
CA PRO A 86 22.37 -3.19 -8.79
C PRO A 86 21.81 -3.15 -7.36
N GLU A 87 22.68 -3.42 -6.39
CA GLU A 87 22.33 -3.55 -4.96
C GLU A 87 21.60 -2.31 -4.41
N GLY A 88 21.85 -1.13 -5.00
CA GLY A 88 21.27 0.15 -4.59
C GLY A 88 20.00 0.60 -5.32
N ILE A 89 19.42 -0.16 -6.26
CA ILE A 89 18.21 0.28 -7.00
C ILE A 89 17.05 0.60 -6.04
N PHE A 90 16.91 -0.18 -4.97
CA PHE A 90 15.80 -0.03 -4.04
C PHE A 90 16.00 1.11 -3.04
N ASN A 91 17.18 1.71 -2.97
CA ASN A 91 17.47 2.81 -2.05
C ASN A 91 16.69 4.09 -2.44
N MET A 92 16.18 4.18 -3.67
CA MET A 92 15.29 5.27 -4.08
C MET A 92 13.98 5.31 -3.29
N PHE A 93 13.56 4.18 -2.70
CA PHE A 93 12.37 4.08 -1.86
C PHE A 93 12.63 4.44 -0.39
N ASP A 94 13.89 4.63 0.01
CA ASP A 94 14.21 4.98 1.40
C ASP A 94 13.76 6.42 1.73
N ASN A 95 13.67 7.30 0.71
CA ASN A 95 13.21 8.68 0.83
C ASN A 95 11.68 8.87 0.65
N LEU A 96 10.91 7.79 0.50
CA LEU A 96 9.44 7.80 0.37
C LEU A 96 8.72 7.75 1.71
#